data_AF-A0A6P4C8H1-F1
#
_entry.id   AF-A0A6P4C8H1-F1
#
_cell.length_a   1.000
_cell.length_b   1.000
_cell.length_c   1.000
_cell.angle_alpha   90.00
_cell.angle_beta   90.00
_cell.angle_gamma   90.00
#
_symmetry.space_group_name_H-M   'P 1'
#
loop_
_entity.id
_entity.type
_entity.pdbx_description
1 polymer ?
#
loop_
_entity_poly.entity_id
_entity_poly.type
_entity_poly.pdbx_seq_one_letter_code
_entity_poly.pdbx_strand_id
1 'polypeptide(L)'
;MKKLSRLNQVRAQFIKNPNPQFLNPLLGNLATSPNPKDAIFLYNTMLLHPFTHNHYTFTHALRACTLLHARSKSLEIHAHLVKTGHFSDIFIQNSLIHSYLLQNDVVSARQVFHSISDPDVVSWTSIISGLSKCGFESEAIEKFASMDVMPNAATLVSALSACSAMKALKFGKAIHGYGIKTVIIDGNLTLCNAMLDLYGKCGSFVNAEKLFVKMPKRDVISWTSLVMAYAQGGRCEEAVDVFKRMVDEGEAEPNEATVVTVLSACASEGALNLGQWVHSYIDSRCDLLIDGNIGNALLNMYAKCGDMKMGFEIFNIIVHKDVISWGAVICGMAMSGHGKQALQLFSQMVVHGVAPDDVTFIGLLSACSHEGMVSEGVMFFKAMKDTYGIEPQMRHYGCMVDMYGRAGLFEEAEAFLRGMPVEAEGPIWGSLLLACKVHGNVKMSEWIKGQLSNRDNVGVGTLALLSNLYASSERWDDSNKVRRRMRGVGLKKIAGCSWIELEMPTNQILASDLCVA
;
A
#
# COMPACT_ATOMS: atom_id res chain seq x y z
N MET A 1 23.61 25.11 -28.60
CA MET A 1 25.03 25.57 -28.60
C MET A 1 25.83 25.13 -27.37
N LYS A 2 25.38 25.34 -26.11
CA LYS A 2 26.12 24.92 -24.90
C LYS A 2 26.40 23.40 -24.78
N LYS A 3 25.54 22.54 -25.34
CA LYS A 3 25.73 21.07 -25.35
C LYS A 3 26.85 20.63 -26.31
N LEU A 4 26.93 21.31 -27.47
CA LEU A 4 27.94 21.09 -28.50
C LEU A 4 29.33 21.58 -28.06
N SER A 5 29.39 22.69 -27.29
CA SER A 5 30.65 23.22 -26.75
C SER A 5 31.25 22.32 -25.66
N ARG A 6 30.41 21.71 -24.80
CA ARG A 6 30.85 20.68 -23.84
C ARG A 6 31.38 19.43 -24.55
N LEU A 7 30.66 18.91 -25.55
CA LEU A 7 31.11 17.74 -26.34
C LEU A 7 32.43 17.98 -27.08
N ASN A 8 32.65 19.20 -27.59
CA ASN A 8 33.91 19.59 -28.21
C ASN A 8 35.06 19.74 -27.19
N GLN A 9 34.78 20.17 -25.95
CA GLN A 9 35.76 20.15 -24.85
C GLN A 9 36.14 18.73 -24.42
N VAL A 10 35.17 17.79 -24.38
CA VAL A 10 35.43 16.38 -24.08
C VAL A 10 36.28 15.73 -25.17
N ARG A 11 35.98 15.99 -26.45
CA ARG A 11 36.83 15.58 -27.59
C ARG A 11 38.23 16.18 -27.51
N ALA A 12 38.38 17.44 -27.12
CA ALA A 12 39.67 18.09 -26.96
C ALA A 12 40.50 17.53 -25.79
N GLN A 13 39.85 17.09 -24.69
CA GLN A 13 40.50 16.38 -23.58
C GLN A 13 40.93 14.97 -23.97
N PHE A 14 40.12 14.25 -24.76
CA PHE A 14 40.46 12.93 -25.31
C PHE A 14 41.77 12.92 -26.09
N ILE A 15 42.03 13.97 -26.86
CA ILE A 15 43.23 14.10 -27.70
C ILE A 15 44.47 14.44 -26.86
N LYS A 16 44.31 15.09 -25.70
CA LYS A 16 45.42 15.59 -24.88
C LYS A 16 45.82 14.69 -23.71
N ASN A 17 44.90 13.90 -23.14
CA ASN A 17 45.20 13.09 -21.96
C ASN A 17 44.29 11.85 -21.84
N PRO A 18 44.66 10.70 -22.43
CA PRO A 18 43.83 9.49 -22.49
C PRO A 18 43.79 8.69 -21.17
N ASN A 19 43.92 9.35 -20.02
CA ASN A 19 44.02 8.69 -18.73
C ASN A 19 42.61 8.53 -18.07
N PRO A 20 42.21 7.31 -17.65
CA PRO A 20 40.91 7.03 -17.03
C PRO A 20 40.62 7.90 -15.80
N GLN A 21 41.65 8.36 -15.09
CA GLN A 21 41.51 9.24 -13.91
C GLN A 21 40.83 10.57 -14.24
N PHE A 22 40.97 11.09 -15.45
CA PHE A 22 40.32 12.33 -15.88
C PHE A 22 38.95 12.09 -16.53
N LEU A 23 38.76 10.93 -17.17
CA LEU A 23 37.55 10.62 -17.92
C LEU A 23 36.45 9.99 -17.05
N ASN A 24 36.79 9.18 -16.05
CA ASN A 24 35.81 8.53 -15.17
C ASN A 24 34.99 9.51 -14.32
N PRO A 25 35.54 10.60 -13.74
CA PRO A 25 34.73 11.60 -13.05
C PRO A 25 33.69 12.26 -13.96
N LEU A 26 34.06 12.54 -15.21
CA LEU A 26 33.12 13.05 -16.21
C LEU A 26 32.05 12.03 -16.55
N LEU A 27 32.43 10.77 -16.77
CA LEU A 27 31.50 9.67 -17.04
C LEU A 27 30.52 9.46 -15.89
N GLY A 28 31.01 9.48 -14.64
CA GLY A 28 30.19 9.38 -13.43
C GLY A 28 29.17 10.52 -13.34
N ASN A 29 29.62 11.76 -13.57
CA ASN A 29 28.73 12.94 -13.59
C ASN A 29 27.67 12.85 -14.69
N LEU A 30 28.03 12.37 -15.87
CA LEU A 30 27.07 12.16 -16.96
C LEU A 30 26.09 11.03 -16.64
N ALA A 31 26.56 9.95 -16.00
CA ALA A 31 25.75 8.81 -15.63
C ALA A 31 24.66 9.18 -14.61
N THR A 32 24.93 10.13 -13.72
CA THR A 32 23.95 10.66 -12.74
C THR A 32 23.22 11.92 -13.22
N SER A 33 23.46 12.36 -14.45
CA SER A 33 22.80 13.55 -15.00
C SER A 33 21.37 13.26 -15.47
N PRO A 34 20.54 14.29 -15.72
CA PRO A 34 19.21 14.12 -16.31
C PRO A 34 19.22 13.49 -17.73
N ASN A 35 20.40 13.37 -18.36
CA ASN A 35 20.54 12.73 -19.66
C ASN A 35 21.68 11.69 -19.65
N PRO A 36 21.47 10.51 -19.03
CA PRO A 36 22.50 9.47 -18.92
C PRO A 36 22.94 8.89 -20.28
N LYS A 37 22.26 9.20 -21.39
CA LYS A 37 22.63 8.74 -22.74
C LYS A 37 24.00 9.27 -23.17
N ASP A 38 24.34 10.48 -22.75
CA ASP A 38 25.64 11.10 -23.02
C ASP A 38 26.78 10.30 -22.34
N ALA A 39 26.50 9.63 -21.21
CA ALA A 39 27.46 8.75 -20.54
C ALA A 39 27.74 7.48 -21.37
N ILE A 40 26.71 6.87 -21.97
CA ILE A 40 26.88 5.70 -22.84
C ILE A 40 27.71 6.06 -24.09
N PHE A 41 27.48 7.24 -24.67
CA PHE A 41 28.28 7.72 -25.80
C PHE A 41 29.77 7.88 -25.42
N LEU A 42 30.02 8.52 -24.27
CA LEU A 42 31.37 8.69 -23.75
C LEU A 42 32.04 7.33 -23.48
N TYR A 43 31.34 6.40 -22.83
CA TYR A 43 31.79 5.03 -22.58
C TYR A 43 32.21 4.32 -23.88
N ASN A 44 31.36 4.32 -24.91
CA ASN A 44 31.68 3.70 -26.19
C ASN A 44 32.93 4.32 -26.84
N THR A 45 33.12 5.63 -26.67
CA THR A 45 34.31 6.33 -27.18
C THR A 45 35.56 5.94 -26.39
N MET A 46 35.45 5.78 -25.07
CA MET A 46 36.55 5.28 -24.23
C MET A 46 36.98 3.88 -24.69
N LEU A 47 36.03 2.96 -24.94
CA LEU A 47 36.36 1.59 -25.39
C LEU A 47 37.18 1.51 -26.69
N LEU A 48 37.20 2.54 -27.53
CA LEU A 48 38.03 2.57 -28.75
C LEU A 48 39.54 2.64 -28.46
N HIS A 49 39.92 2.93 -27.21
CA HIS A 49 41.32 3.09 -26.79
C HIS A 49 41.62 2.17 -25.59
N PRO A 50 42.63 1.28 -25.67
CA PRO A 50 42.92 0.30 -24.63
C PRO A 50 43.22 0.88 -23.24
N PHE A 51 43.79 2.08 -23.17
CA PHE A 51 44.29 2.67 -21.91
C PHE A 51 43.32 3.63 -21.23
N THR A 52 42.11 3.83 -21.75
CA THR A 52 41.18 4.85 -21.26
C THR A 52 40.10 4.31 -20.32
N HIS A 53 40.03 2.99 -20.09
CA HIS A 53 38.99 2.36 -19.30
C HIS A 53 39.54 1.44 -18.20
N ASN A 54 38.79 1.33 -17.10
CA ASN A 54 39.06 0.43 -15.97
C ASN A 54 37.73 0.04 -15.30
N HIS A 55 37.77 -0.62 -14.12
CA HIS A 55 36.54 -1.03 -13.44
C HIS A 55 35.56 0.12 -13.19
N TYR A 56 36.03 1.32 -12.80
CA TYR A 56 35.15 2.49 -12.63
C TYR A 56 34.42 2.88 -13.91
N THR A 57 35.06 2.72 -15.08
CA THR A 57 34.44 3.00 -16.38
C THR A 57 33.22 2.11 -16.60
N PHE A 58 33.36 0.82 -16.34
CA PHE A 58 32.28 -0.16 -16.50
C PHE A 58 31.17 0.03 -15.46
N THR A 59 31.52 0.32 -14.19
CA THR A 59 30.52 0.55 -13.13
C THR A 59 29.66 1.79 -13.43
N HIS A 60 30.26 2.89 -13.90
CA HIS A 60 29.52 4.08 -14.31
C HIS A 60 28.64 3.84 -15.54
N ALA A 61 29.12 3.08 -16.53
CA ALA A 61 28.34 2.73 -17.71
C ALA A 61 27.13 1.84 -17.38
N LEU A 62 27.32 0.83 -16.51
CA LEU A 62 26.22 0.00 -15.99
C LEU A 62 25.20 0.85 -15.22
N ARG A 63 25.66 1.79 -14.38
CA ARG A 63 24.77 2.73 -13.69
C ARG A 63 23.94 3.57 -14.66
N ALA A 64 24.55 4.11 -15.72
CA ALA A 64 23.81 4.83 -16.76
C ALA A 64 22.76 3.94 -17.46
N CYS A 65 23.10 2.66 -17.71
CA CYS A 65 22.15 1.71 -18.28
C CYS A 65 20.96 1.44 -17.36
N THR A 66 21.18 1.32 -16.05
CA THR A 66 20.08 1.11 -15.08
C THR A 66 19.11 2.29 -15.05
N LEU A 67 19.62 3.52 -15.07
CA LEU A 67 18.79 4.74 -15.08
C LEU A 67 18.04 4.95 -16.39
N LEU A 68 18.55 4.39 -17.50
CA LEU A 68 17.89 4.43 -18.81
C LEU A 68 16.99 3.22 -19.08
N HIS A 69 16.95 2.25 -18.16
CA HIS A 69 16.35 0.93 -18.38
C HIS A 69 16.86 0.24 -19.67
N ALA A 70 18.13 0.47 -20.02
CA ALA A 70 18.75 0.00 -21.26
C ALA A 70 19.33 -1.43 -21.11
N ARG A 71 18.44 -2.42 -20.97
CA ARG A 71 18.82 -3.82 -20.73
C ARG A 71 19.80 -4.39 -21.76
N SER A 72 19.52 -4.15 -23.05
CA SER A 72 20.38 -4.62 -24.14
C SER A 72 21.82 -4.13 -24.01
N LYS A 73 22.00 -2.85 -23.64
CA LYS A 73 23.33 -2.28 -23.44
C LYS A 73 24.01 -2.84 -22.21
N SER A 74 23.29 -3.09 -21.11
CA SER A 74 23.84 -3.76 -19.93
C SER A 74 24.37 -5.16 -20.26
N LEU A 75 23.66 -5.92 -21.11
CA LEU A 75 24.09 -7.24 -21.58
C LEU A 75 25.32 -7.15 -22.51
N GLU A 76 25.36 -6.15 -23.40
CA GLU A 76 26.53 -5.88 -24.25
C GLU A 76 27.79 -5.59 -23.40
N ILE A 77 27.64 -4.78 -22.35
CA ILE A 77 28.73 -4.47 -21.41
C ILE A 77 29.17 -5.76 -20.70
N HIS A 78 28.25 -6.57 -20.17
CA HIS A 78 28.60 -7.84 -19.53
C HIS A 78 29.34 -8.79 -20.49
N ALA A 79 28.85 -8.96 -21.73
CA ALA A 79 29.53 -9.79 -22.72
C ALA A 79 30.95 -9.28 -23.05
N HIS A 80 31.13 -7.95 -23.12
CA HIS A 80 32.45 -7.35 -23.31
C HIS A 80 33.39 -7.61 -22.13
N LEU A 81 32.90 -7.50 -20.90
CA LEU A 81 33.66 -7.77 -19.67
C LEU A 81 34.16 -9.22 -19.61
N VAL A 82 33.34 -10.18 -20.02
CA VAL A 82 33.74 -11.59 -20.12
C VAL A 82 34.80 -11.79 -21.21
N LYS A 83 34.58 -11.22 -22.41
CA LYS A 83 35.53 -11.35 -23.53
C LYS A 83 36.90 -10.73 -23.27
N THR A 84 36.94 -9.65 -22.50
CA THR A 84 38.18 -8.91 -22.21
C THR A 84 38.88 -9.36 -20.93
N GLY A 85 38.29 -10.30 -20.19
CA GLY A 85 38.86 -10.82 -18.94
C GLY A 85 38.70 -9.90 -17.73
N HIS A 86 37.95 -8.79 -17.85
CA HIS A 86 37.70 -7.87 -16.73
C HIS A 86 36.60 -8.36 -15.78
N PHE A 87 35.85 -9.40 -16.14
CA PHE A 87 34.72 -9.91 -15.35
C PHE A 87 35.09 -10.32 -13.91
N SER A 88 36.32 -10.74 -13.65
CA SER A 88 36.76 -11.18 -12.32
C SER A 88 36.98 -10.05 -11.30
N ASP A 89 36.82 -8.78 -11.71
CA ASP A 89 36.92 -7.64 -10.80
C ASP A 89 35.66 -7.52 -9.93
N ILE A 90 35.84 -7.52 -8.60
CA ILE A 90 34.75 -7.52 -7.62
C ILE A 90 33.82 -6.30 -7.75
N PHE A 91 34.37 -5.12 -8.09
CA PHE A 91 33.56 -3.90 -8.24
C PHE A 91 32.65 -3.99 -9.47
N ILE A 92 33.13 -4.65 -10.53
CA ILE A 92 32.36 -4.93 -11.74
C ILE A 92 31.26 -5.95 -11.44
N GLN A 93 31.59 -7.06 -10.77
CA GLN A 93 30.61 -8.10 -10.39
C GLN A 93 29.50 -7.52 -9.50
N ASN A 94 29.86 -6.70 -8.50
CA ASN A 94 28.89 -6.01 -7.63
C ASN A 94 27.97 -5.06 -8.42
N SER A 95 28.53 -4.34 -9.38
CA SER A 95 27.75 -3.44 -10.26
C SER A 95 26.82 -4.20 -11.20
N LEU A 96 27.23 -5.38 -11.68
CA LEU A 96 26.39 -6.27 -12.49
C LEU A 96 25.23 -6.85 -11.68
N ILE A 97 25.47 -7.32 -10.45
CA ILE A 97 24.43 -7.82 -9.54
C ILE A 97 23.35 -6.75 -9.35
N HIS A 98 23.77 -5.53 -8.97
CA HIS A 98 22.85 -4.41 -8.80
C HIS A 98 22.09 -4.07 -10.09
N SER A 99 22.78 -4.05 -11.24
CA SER A 99 22.16 -3.76 -12.54
C SER A 99 21.08 -4.77 -12.91
N TYR A 100 21.34 -6.06 -12.69
CA TYR A 100 20.40 -7.14 -12.97
C TYR A 100 19.17 -7.08 -12.05
N LEU A 101 19.36 -6.86 -10.75
CA LEU A 101 18.26 -6.78 -9.78
C LEU A 101 17.35 -5.57 -10.06
N LEU A 102 17.90 -4.40 -10.41
CA LEU A 102 17.08 -3.26 -10.84
C LEU A 102 16.27 -3.50 -12.11
N GLN A 103 16.68 -4.45 -12.94
CA GLN A 103 15.96 -4.88 -14.15
C GLN A 103 15.06 -6.11 -13.89
N ASN A 104 14.91 -6.51 -12.61
CA ASN A 104 14.17 -7.67 -12.17
C ASN A 104 14.69 -9.02 -12.75
N ASP A 105 15.96 -9.07 -13.17
CA ASP A 105 16.63 -10.27 -13.69
C ASP A 105 17.39 -10.98 -12.57
N VAL A 106 16.63 -11.55 -11.63
CA VAL A 106 17.18 -12.16 -10.42
C VAL A 106 18.05 -13.37 -10.72
N VAL A 107 17.74 -14.12 -11.79
CA VAL A 107 18.50 -15.31 -12.20
C VAL A 107 19.93 -14.94 -12.58
N SER A 108 20.10 -13.92 -13.42
CA SER A 108 21.43 -13.45 -13.83
C SER A 108 22.21 -12.87 -12.65
N ALA A 109 21.54 -12.12 -11.76
CA ALA A 109 22.16 -11.61 -10.54
C ALA A 109 22.72 -12.72 -9.64
N ARG A 110 21.94 -13.80 -9.43
CA ARG A 110 22.39 -14.98 -8.66
C ARG A 110 23.59 -15.65 -9.31
N GLN A 111 23.59 -15.80 -10.64
CA GLN A 111 24.72 -16.39 -11.37
C GLN A 111 26.00 -15.58 -11.19
N VAL A 112 25.92 -14.25 -11.30
CA VAL A 112 27.07 -13.37 -11.05
C VAL A 112 27.54 -13.52 -9.61
N PHE A 113 26.63 -13.50 -8.62
CA PHE A 113 27.00 -13.66 -7.21
C PHE A 113 27.69 -15.00 -6.93
N HIS A 114 27.18 -16.12 -7.45
CA HIS A 114 27.81 -17.43 -7.29
C HIS A 114 29.17 -17.57 -7.99
N SER A 115 29.49 -16.68 -8.94
CA SER A 115 30.80 -16.65 -9.60
C SER A 115 31.87 -15.91 -8.78
N ILE A 116 31.48 -15.23 -7.70
CA ILE A 116 32.41 -14.52 -6.81
C ILE A 116 33.00 -15.53 -5.82
N SER A 117 34.32 -15.72 -5.86
CA SER A 117 35.01 -16.68 -4.98
C SER A 117 35.04 -16.24 -3.52
N ASP A 118 35.22 -14.94 -3.26
CA ASP A 118 35.30 -14.35 -1.92
C ASP A 118 34.44 -13.08 -1.88
N PRO A 119 33.13 -13.20 -1.58
CA PRO A 119 32.21 -12.08 -1.63
C PRO A 119 32.43 -11.09 -0.48
N ASP A 120 32.73 -9.83 -0.82
CA ASP A 120 32.86 -8.75 0.14
C ASP A 120 31.49 -8.26 0.68
N VAL A 121 31.52 -7.37 1.68
CA VAL A 121 30.28 -6.81 2.28
C VAL A 121 29.40 -6.12 1.23
N VAL A 122 29.98 -5.57 0.16
CA VAL A 122 29.25 -4.89 -0.92
C VAL A 122 28.53 -5.92 -1.80
N SER A 123 29.16 -7.07 -2.08
CA SER A 123 28.58 -8.20 -2.80
C SER A 123 27.32 -8.71 -2.08
N TRP A 124 27.47 -9.00 -0.79
CA TRP A 124 26.38 -9.45 0.07
C TRP A 124 25.27 -8.40 0.19
N THR A 125 25.62 -7.14 0.45
CA THR A 125 24.62 -6.06 0.54
C THR A 125 23.86 -5.89 -0.76
N SER A 126 24.53 -5.99 -1.91
CA SER A 126 23.90 -5.83 -3.23
C SER A 126 22.89 -6.93 -3.52
N ILE A 127 23.24 -8.20 -3.26
CA ILE A 127 22.32 -9.32 -3.49
C ILE A 127 21.14 -9.30 -2.50
N ILE A 128 21.38 -9.04 -1.20
CA ILE A 128 20.32 -8.99 -0.18
C ILE A 128 19.34 -7.85 -0.45
N SER A 129 19.86 -6.64 -0.72
CA SER A 129 19.02 -5.47 -1.00
C SER A 129 18.18 -5.65 -2.26
N GLY A 130 18.78 -6.16 -3.34
CA GLY A 130 18.04 -6.36 -4.58
C GLY A 130 17.03 -7.51 -4.50
N LEU A 131 17.35 -8.63 -3.85
CA LEU A 131 16.38 -9.71 -3.60
C LEU A 131 15.17 -9.20 -2.80
N SER A 132 15.41 -8.42 -1.74
CA SER A 132 14.33 -7.82 -0.94
C SER A 132 13.45 -6.89 -1.77
N LYS A 133 14.02 -6.10 -2.69
CA LYS A 133 13.25 -5.20 -3.57
C LYS A 133 12.49 -5.93 -4.67
N CYS A 134 12.97 -7.11 -5.09
CA CYS A 134 12.32 -7.94 -6.09
C CYS A 134 11.23 -8.86 -5.51
N GLY A 135 10.93 -8.80 -4.20
CA GLY A 135 9.94 -9.67 -3.55
C GLY A 135 10.44 -11.09 -3.27
N PHE A 136 11.75 -11.28 -3.13
CA PHE A 136 12.37 -12.54 -2.72
C PHE A 136 12.90 -12.43 -1.28
N GLU A 137 12.03 -12.06 -0.35
CA GLU A 137 12.41 -11.70 1.02
C GLU A 137 12.95 -12.89 1.82
N SER A 138 12.39 -14.09 1.64
CA SER A 138 12.91 -15.30 2.28
C SER A 138 14.37 -15.56 1.90
N GLU A 139 14.68 -15.47 0.61
CA GLU A 139 16.05 -15.68 0.13
C GLU A 139 16.98 -14.54 0.58
N ALA A 140 16.50 -13.30 0.64
CA ALA A 140 17.28 -12.19 1.18
C ALA A 140 17.70 -12.44 2.65
N ILE A 141 16.79 -12.98 3.45
CA ILE A 141 17.05 -13.36 4.85
C ILE A 141 18.04 -14.53 4.93
N GLU A 142 17.88 -15.54 4.08
CA GLU A 142 18.80 -16.68 3.99
C GLU A 142 20.21 -16.24 3.59
N LYS A 143 20.33 -15.36 2.59
CA LYS A 143 21.62 -14.79 2.15
C LYS A 143 22.27 -13.99 3.26
N PHE A 144 21.51 -13.18 4.00
CA PHE A 144 22.02 -12.47 5.17
C PHE A 144 22.51 -13.44 6.25
N ALA A 145 21.78 -14.51 6.52
CA ALA A 145 22.17 -15.53 7.51
C ALA A 145 23.44 -16.31 7.11
N SER A 146 23.70 -16.44 5.80
CA SER A 146 24.90 -17.10 5.27
C SER A 146 26.13 -16.20 5.15
N MET A 147 26.04 -14.91 5.50
CA MET A 147 27.18 -14.00 5.44
C MET A 147 28.29 -14.45 6.39
N ASP A 148 29.49 -14.53 5.84
CA ASP A 148 30.75 -14.84 6.53
C ASP A 148 31.57 -13.58 6.85
N VAL A 149 31.18 -12.44 6.30
CA VAL A 149 31.76 -11.12 6.58
C VAL A 149 30.86 -10.28 7.48
N MET A 150 31.45 -9.34 8.23
CA MET A 150 30.71 -8.45 9.11
C MET A 150 29.75 -7.55 8.31
N PRO A 151 28.41 -7.62 8.54
CA PRO A 151 27.45 -6.77 7.87
C PRO A 151 27.60 -5.31 8.29
N ASN A 152 27.40 -4.40 7.33
CA ASN A 152 27.33 -2.96 7.60
C ASN A 152 25.87 -2.51 7.80
N ALA A 153 25.67 -1.24 8.14
CA ALA A 153 24.32 -0.70 8.38
C ALA A 153 23.36 -0.89 7.19
N ALA A 154 23.84 -0.72 5.95
CA ALA A 154 23.01 -0.89 4.75
C ALA A 154 22.59 -2.37 4.55
N THR A 155 23.48 -3.30 4.90
CA THR A 155 23.16 -4.73 4.93
C THR A 155 22.06 -5.02 5.95
N LEU A 156 22.20 -4.51 7.19
CA LEU A 156 21.21 -4.71 8.25
C LEU A 156 19.85 -4.11 7.88
N VAL A 157 19.82 -2.89 7.31
CA VAL A 157 18.58 -2.25 6.82
C VAL A 157 17.90 -3.11 5.76
N SER A 158 18.67 -3.67 4.82
CA SER A 158 18.11 -4.52 3.76
C SER A 158 17.53 -5.82 4.31
N ALA A 159 18.23 -6.47 5.25
CA ALA A 159 17.73 -7.66 5.92
C ALA A 159 16.49 -7.38 6.79
N LEU A 160 16.45 -6.24 7.49
CA LEU A 160 15.29 -5.80 8.26
C LEU A 160 14.07 -5.51 7.39
N SER A 161 14.28 -4.92 6.20
CA SER A 161 13.20 -4.67 5.24
C SER A 161 12.55 -5.98 4.78
N ALA A 162 13.35 -6.98 4.43
CA ALA A 162 12.85 -8.32 4.12
C ALA A 162 12.12 -8.96 5.32
N CYS A 163 12.64 -8.81 6.54
CA CYS A 163 11.97 -9.30 7.75
C CYS A 163 10.64 -8.60 8.01
N SER A 164 10.56 -7.29 7.74
CA SER A 164 9.36 -6.49 7.91
C SER A 164 8.25 -6.95 6.98
N ALA A 165 8.56 -7.15 5.70
CA ALA A 165 7.63 -7.68 4.71
C ALA A 165 7.12 -9.10 5.05
N MET A 166 8.01 -9.97 5.55
CA MET A 166 7.67 -11.34 5.96
C MET A 166 7.08 -11.44 7.38
N LYS A 167 6.98 -10.33 8.12
CA LYS A 167 6.64 -10.30 9.56
C LYS A 167 7.52 -11.24 10.41
N ALA A 168 8.79 -11.39 10.04
CA ALA A 168 9.76 -12.29 10.67
C ALA A 168 10.37 -11.70 11.97
N LEU A 169 9.52 -11.44 12.97
CA LEU A 169 9.89 -10.73 14.21
C LEU A 169 11.09 -11.34 14.96
N LYS A 170 11.19 -12.68 15.01
CA LYS A 170 12.29 -13.37 15.70
C LYS A 170 13.64 -13.03 15.08
N PHE A 171 13.73 -13.05 13.76
CA PHE A 171 14.95 -12.74 13.03
C PHE A 171 15.29 -11.24 13.14
N GLY A 172 14.28 -10.39 13.00
CA GLY A 172 14.44 -8.95 13.19
C GLY A 172 14.95 -8.56 14.59
N LYS A 173 14.49 -9.23 15.65
CA LYS A 173 15.03 -9.07 17.02
C LYS A 173 16.48 -9.54 17.13
N ALA A 174 16.86 -10.60 16.42
CA ALA A 174 18.25 -11.06 16.38
C ALA A 174 19.15 -10.03 15.70
N ILE A 175 18.71 -9.43 14.58
CA ILE A 175 19.41 -8.33 13.91
C ILE A 175 19.57 -7.11 14.84
N HIS A 176 18.50 -6.73 15.54
CA HIS A 176 18.55 -5.63 16.52
C HIS A 176 19.56 -5.95 17.64
N GLY A 177 19.48 -7.13 18.24
CA GLY A 177 20.43 -7.55 19.27
C GLY A 177 21.89 -7.56 18.78
N TYR A 178 22.12 -7.97 17.53
CA TYR A 178 23.43 -7.89 16.89
C TYR A 178 23.90 -6.44 16.76
N GLY A 179 23.06 -5.54 16.21
CA GLY A 179 23.41 -4.13 16.01
C GLY A 179 23.71 -3.37 17.29
N ILE A 180 23.08 -3.73 18.42
CA ILE A 180 23.44 -3.21 19.76
C ILE A 180 24.85 -3.67 20.15
N LYS A 181 25.12 -4.97 20.04
CA LYS A 181 26.42 -5.56 20.45
C LYS A 181 27.60 -5.00 19.66
N THR A 182 27.39 -4.64 18.39
CA THR A 182 28.43 -4.09 17.52
C THR A 182 28.45 -2.57 17.48
N VAL A 183 27.62 -1.88 18.29
CA VAL A 183 27.53 -0.41 18.36
C VAL A 183 27.23 0.23 16.99
N ILE A 184 26.51 -0.49 16.10
CA ILE A 184 26.14 0.02 14.77
C ILE A 184 24.86 0.86 14.84
N ILE A 185 23.99 0.60 15.82
CA ILE A 185 22.70 1.28 15.96
C ILE A 185 22.85 2.69 16.52
N ASP A 186 23.81 2.91 17.43
CA ASP A 186 23.96 4.18 18.11
C ASP A 186 24.28 5.31 17.12
N GLY A 187 23.33 6.23 16.95
CA GLY A 187 23.43 7.34 16.00
C GLY A 187 23.09 7.00 14.53
N ASN A 188 22.78 5.75 14.19
CA ASN A 188 22.37 5.37 12.83
C ASN A 188 20.85 5.47 12.64
N LEU A 189 20.39 6.66 12.28
CA LEU A 189 18.97 6.98 12.12
C LEU A 189 18.26 6.08 11.10
N THR A 190 18.90 5.78 9.96
CA THR A 190 18.33 4.91 8.93
C THR A 190 18.10 3.49 9.44
N LEU A 191 19.04 2.95 10.22
CA LEU A 191 18.90 1.62 10.82
C LEU A 191 17.80 1.60 11.89
N CYS A 192 17.72 2.62 12.74
CA CYS A 192 16.64 2.76 13.72
C CYS A 192 15.26 2.84 13.04
N ASN A 193 15.13 3.62 11.96
CA ASN A 193 13.88 3.73 11.20
C ASN A 193 13.48 2.39 10.57
N ALA A 194 14.42 1.62 10.04
CA ALA A 194 14.14 0.27 9.52
C ALA A 194 13.69 -0.70 10.63
N MET A 195 14.20 -0.55 11.86
CA MET A 195 13.75 -1.33 13.02
C MET A 195 12.37 -0.91 13.51
N LEU A 196 12.03 0.39 13.47
CA LEU A 196 10.68 0.88 13.76
C LEU A 196 9.67 0.29 12.79
N ASP A 197 9.94 0.34 11.48
CA ASP A 197 9.10 -0.27 10.45
C ASP A 197 8.89 -1.77 10.70
N LEU A 198 9.97 -2.51 10.96
CA LEU A 198 9.91 -3.93 11.32
C LEU A 198 8.98 -4.16 12.52
N TYR A 199 9.21 -3.47 13.63
CA TYR A 199 8.43 -3.67 14.84
C TYR A 199 6.96 -3.29 14.64
N GLY A 200 6.69 -2.23 13.88
CA GLY A 200 5.34 -1.82 13.50
C GLY A 200 4.62 -2.88 12.69
N LYS A 201 5.19 -3.33 11.56
CA LYS A 201 4.56 -4.35 10.70
C LYS A 201 4.39 -5.72 11.37
N CYS A 202 5.26 -6.02 12.34
CA CYS A 202 5.16 -7.23 13.16
C CYS A 202 4.19 -7.10 14.35
N GLY A 203 3.54 -5.94 14.55
CA GLY A 203 2.63 -5.70 15.68
C GLY A 203 3.34 -5.64 17.05
N SER A 204 4.64 -5.43 17.07
CA SER A 204 5.48 -5.39 18.27
C SER A 204 5.67 -3.97 18.80
N PHE A 205 4.56 -3.27 19.02
CA PHE A 205 4.52 -1.84 19.33
C PHE A 205 5.28 -1.45 20.60
N VAL A 206 5.28 -2.30 21.63
CA VAL A 206 6.08 -2.07 22.86
C VAL A 206 7.57 -1.97 22.56
N ASN A 207 8.08 -2.77 21.62
CA ASN A 207 9.49 -2.69 21.23
C ASN A 207 9.74 -1.50 20.29
N ALA A 208 8.77 -1.11 19.46
CA ALA A 208 8.85 0.12 18.66
C ALA A 208 8.96 1.35 19.57
N GLU A 209 8.08 1.48 20.59
CA GLU A 209 8.10 2.59 21.55
C GLU A 209 9.42 2.62 22.35
N LYS A 210 9.87 1.46 22.85
CA LYS A 210 11.14 1.36 23.59
C LYS A 210 12.35 1.76 22.74
N LEU A 211 12.35 1.40 21.45
CA LEU A 211 13.39 1.83 20.53
C LEU A 211 13.31 3.34 20.31
N PHE A 212 12.11 3.84 20.00
CA PHE A 212 11.85 5.24 19.71
C PHE A 212 12.29 6.18 20.84
N VAL A 213 11.96 5.85 22.09
CA VAL A 213 12.37 6.62 23.27
C VAL A 213 13.89 6.64 23.44
N LYS A 214 14.59 5.57 23.05
CA LYS A 214 16.06 5.47 23.14
C LYS A 214 16.80 6.16 21.98
N MET A 215 16.10 6.55 20.91
CA MET A 215 16.74 7.23 19.79
C MET A 215 17.24 8.62 20.23
N PRO A 216 18.53 8.96 20.00
CA PRO A 216 19.09 10.25 20.43
C PRO A 216 18.60 11.42 19.58
N LYS A 217 18.21 11.14 18.33
CA LYS A 217 17.62 12.10 17.40
C LYS A 217 16.55 11.39 16.59
N ARG A 218 15.43 12.06 16.36
CA ARG A 218 14.33 11.58 15.52
C ARG A 218 14.13 12.54 14.37
N ASP A 219 13.84 11.99 13.19
CA ASP A 219 13.42 12.75 12.03
C ASP A 219 11.94 12.49 11.71
N VAL A 220 11.42 13.18 10.71
CA VAL A 220 10.05 13.00 10.22
C VAL A 220 9.76 11.53 9.88
N ILE A 221 10.77 10.78 9.39
CA ILE A 221 10.64 9.36 9.08
C ILE A 221 10.47 8.53 10.36
N SER A 222 11.22 8.82 11.42
CA SER A 222 11.12 8.15 12.73
C SER A 222 9.71 8.29 13.29
N TRP A 223 9.19 9.52 13.34
CA TRP A 223 7.86 9.84 13.85
C TRP A 223 6.76 9.22 12.99
N THR A 224 6.83 9.42 11.66
CA THR A 224 5.85 8.86 10.72
C THR A 224 5.82 7.33 10.79
N SER A 225 6.97 6.67 10.97
CA SER A 225 7.03 5.21 11.11
C SER A 225 6.30 4.72 12.37
N LEU A 226 6.41 5.45 13.48
CA LEU A 226 5.71 5.10 14.72
C LEU A 226 4.20 5.37 14.61
N VAL A 227 3.80 6.51 14.04
CA VAL A 227 2.39 6.81 13.74
C VAL A 227 1.79 5.73 12.84
N MET A 228 2.47 5.38 11.75
CA MET A 228 2.03 4.36 10.79
C MET A 228 1.91 2.99 11.44
N ALA A 229 2.83 2.64 12.35
CA ALA A 229 2.75 1.40 13.11
C ALA A 229 1.42 1.32 13.88
N TYR A 230 1.10 2.32 14.70
CA TYR A 230 -0.16 2.34 15.47
C TYR A 230 -1.39 2.40 14.55
N ALA A 231 -1.37 3.23 13.51
CA ALA A 231 -2.46 3.35 12.54
C ALA A 231 -2.79 2.00 11.85
N GLN A 232 -1.78 1.30 11.33
CA GLN A 232 -1.96 -0.02 10.70
C GLN A 232 -2.34 -1.11 11.72
N GLY A 233 -2.03 -0.88 13.00
CA GLY A 233 -2.40 -1.74 14.11
C GLY A 233 -3.84 -1.58 14.61
N GLY A 234 -4.66 -0.73 13.98
CA GLY A 234 -6.02 -0.40 14.45
C GLY A 234 -6.04 0.39 15.75
N ARG A 235 -4.98 1.16 16.01
CA ARG A 235 -4.78 1.96 17.23
C ARG A 235 -4.75 3.43 16.90
N CYS A 236 -5.93 3.95 16.57
CA CYS A 236 -6.09 5.33 16.12
C CYS A 236 -5.72 6.34 17.22
N GLU A 237 -6.14 6.11 18.46
CA GLU A 237 -5.84 7.01 19.57
C GLU A 237 -4.34 7.13 19.78
N GLU A 238 -3.61 6.02 19.87
CA GLU A 238 -2.16 6.06 20.04
C GLU A 238 -1.43 6.66 18.82
N ALA A 239 -1.95 6.45 17.60
CA ALA A 239 -1.39 7.09 16.41
C ALA A 239 -1.53 8.62 16.46
N VAL A 240 -2.68 9.12 16.91
CA VAL A 240 -2.94 10.55 17.09
C VAL A 240 -2.14 11.11 18.26
N ASP A 241 -1.96 10.35 19.34
CA ASP A 241 -1.13 10.77 20.48
C ASP A 241 0.35 10.91 20.10
N VAL A 242 0.88 9.98 19.30
CA VAL A 242 2.24 10.11 18.74
C VAL A 242 2.33 11.32 17.81
N PHE A 243 1.30 11.58 17.00
CA PHE A 243 1.26 12.78 16.16
C PHE A 243 1.23 14.07 16.99
N LYS A 244 0.41 14.13 18.05
CA LYS A 244 0.37 15.28 18.99
C LYS A 244 1.73 15.50 19.63
N ARG A 245 2.38 14.44 20.12
CA ARG A 245 3.76 14.50 20.64
C ARG A 245 4.74 15.03 19.61
N MET A 246 4.64 14.61 18.34
CA MET A 246 5.47 15.13 17.27
C MET A 246 5.32 16.66 17.10
N VAL A 247 4.08 17.15 17.17
CA VAL A 247 3.75 18.58 17.09
C VAL A 247 4.25 19.35 18.32
N ASP A 248 4.01 18.82 19.52
CA ASP A 248 4.33 19.48 20.79
C ASP A 248 5.85 19.52 21.07
N GLU A 249 6.56 18.43 20.77
CA GLU A 249 8.02 18.34 20.98
C GLU A 249 8.81 19.16 19.95
N GLY A 250 8.26 19.35 18.74
CA GLY A 250 8.86 20.19 17.70
C GLY A 250 10.22 19.71 17.15
N GLU A 251 10.65 18.47 17.45
CA GLU A 251 11.89 17.89 16.91
C GLU A 251 11.84 17.73 15.37
N ALA A 252 10.64 17.48 14.85
CA ALA A 252 10.36 17.31 13.43
C ALA A 252 8.91 17.70 13.16
N GLU A 253 8.65 18.32 12.01
CA GLU A 253 7.30 18.72 11.62
C GLU A 253 6.57 17.61 10.86
N PRO A 254 5.30 17.31 11.19
CA PRO A 254 4.48 16.39 10.42
C PRO A 254 4.40 16.80 8.95
N ASN A 255 4.67 15.86 8.05
CA ASN A 255 4.54 16.09 6.62
C ASN A 255 3.23 15.50 6.07
N GLU A 256 2.99 15.68 4.77
CA GLU A 256 1.83 15.12 4.06
C GLU A 256 1.61 13.63 4.38
N ALA A 257 2.67 12.81 4.33
CA ALA A 257 2.58 11.38 4.60
C ALA A 257 2.17 11.08 6.06
N THR A 258 2.68 11.85 7.03
CA THR A 258 2.26 11.74 8.44
C THR A 258 0.78 12.04 8.59
N VAL A 259 0.32 13.18 8.07
CA VAL A 259 -1.05 13.66 8.20
C VAL A 259 -2.05 12.72 7.54
N VAL A 260 -1.78 12.29 6.30
CA VAL A 260 -2.61 11.33 5.58
C VAL A 260 -2.75 10.01 6.35
N THR A 261 -1.65 9.55 6.97
CA THR A 261 -1.66 8.32 7.78
C THR A 261 -2.57 8.45 8.99
N VAL A 262 -2.51 9.57 9.72
CA VAL A 262 -3.39 9.81 10.88
C VAL A 262 -4.84 9.94 10.45
N LEU A 263 -5.13 10.72 9.40
CA LEU A 263 -6.49 10.88 8.88
C LEU A 263 -7.09 9.54 8.45
N SER A 264 -6.30 8.67 7.81
CA SER A 264 -6.73 7.32 7.44
C SER A 264 -7.02 6.44 8.66
N ALA A 265 -6.28 6.61 9.76
CA ALA A 265 -6.56 5.91 11.01
C ALA A 265 -7.90 6.40 11.60
N CYS A 266 -8.10 7.72 11.69
CA CYS A 266 -9.35 8.31 12.16
C CYS A 266 -10.55 7.85 11.32
N ALA A 267 -10.39 7.82 10.00
CA ALA A 267 -11.43 7.36 9.07
C ALA A 267 -11.79 5.87 9.26
N SER A 268 -10.84 5.04 9.70
CA SER A 268 -11.05 3.60 9.85
C SER A 268 -11.78 3.26 11.15
N GLU A 269 -11.51 4.00 12.22
CA GLU A 269 -12.17 3.83 13.53
C GLU A 269 -13.40 4.73 13.71
N GLY A 270 -13.67 5.65 12.76
CA GLY A 270 -14.77 6.62 12.88
C GLY A 270 -14.51 7.71 13.93
N ALA A 271 -13.25 7.99 14.25
CA ALA A 271 -12.85 8.94 15.30
C ALA A 271 -12.92 10.40 14.82
N LEU A 272 -14.14 10.94 14.72
CA LEU A 272 -14.41 12.28 14.19
C LEU A 272 -13.63 13.39 14.93
N ASN A 273 -13.65 13.38 16.26
CA ASN A 273 -13.00 14.41 17.08
C ASN A 273 -11.48 14.47 16.85
N LEU A 274 -10.84 13.29 16.74
CA LEU A 274 -9.41 13.22 16.46
C LEU A 274 -9.11 13.70 15.04
N GLY A 275 -9.93 13.32 14.07
CA GLY A 275 -9.84 13.79 12.70
C GLY A 275 -9.99 15.31 12.56
N GLN A 276 -10.93 15.92 13.30
CA GLN A 276 -11.13 17.37 13.33
C GLN A 276 -9.94 18.10 13.95
N TRP A 277 -9.33 17.55 14.99
CA TRP A 277 -8.11 18.11 15.58
C TRP A 277 -6.96 18.10 14.56
N VAL A 278 -6.77 17.02 13.82
CA VAL A 278 -5.77 16.93 12.74
C VAL A 278 -6.10 17.93 11.61
N HIS A 279 -7.38 18.10 11.27
CA HIS A 279 -7.80 19.10 10.29
C HIS A 279 -7.47 20.53 10.74
N SER A 280 -7.73 20.88 12.00
CA SER A 280 -7.35 22.18 12.57
C SER A 280 -5.83 22.41 12.52
N TYR A 281 -5.04 21.35 12.71
CA TYR A 281 -3.59 21.42 12.52
C TYR A 281 -3.22 21.71 11.06
N ILE A 282 -3.86 21.06 10.07
CA ILE A 282 -3.65 21.34 8.65
C ILE A 282 -3.97 22.80 8.32
N ASP A 283 -5.10 23.33 8.81
CA ASP A 283 -5.50 24.72 8.59
C ASP A 283 -4.49 25.73 9.17
N SER A 284 -3.76 25.35 10.23
CA SER A 284 -2.71 26.18 10.81
C SER A 284 -1.40 26.20 10.01
N ARG A 285 -1.29 25.36 8.97
CA ARG A 285 -0.06 25.07 8.23
C ARG A 285 -0.18 25.48 6.76
N CYS A 286 0.49 26.58 6.39
CA CYS A 286 0.42 27.10 5.01
C CYS A 286 1.08 26.20 3.96
N ASP A 287 1.95 25.28 4.36
CA ASP A 287 2.62 24.31 3.50
C ASP A 287 1.79 23.05 3.22
N LEU A 288 0.73 22.80 4.00
CA LEU A 288 -0.16 21.65 3.87
C LEU A 288 -1.45 22.04 3.13
N LEU A 289 -1.35 22.15 1.81
CA LEU A 289 -2.51 22.49 0.97
C LEU A 289 -3.57 21.38 0.99
N ILE A 290 -4.83 21.77 1.16
CA ILE A 290 -6.00 20.88 1.03
C ILE A 290 -6.26 20.61 -0.46
N ASP A 291 -5.36 19.84 -1.06
CA ASP A 291 -5.42 19.35 -2.44
C ASP A 291 -4.75 17.97 -2.49
N GLY A 292 -4.87 17.26 -3.62
CA GLY A 292 -4.24 15.94 -3.82
C GLY A 292 -4.52 14.96 -2.66
N ASN A 293 -3.47 14.36 -2.09
CA ASN A 293 -3.64 13.33 -1.06
C ASN A 293 -4.24 13.87 0.26
N ILE A 294 -3.92 15.10 0.66
CA ILE A 294 -4.43 15.69 1.91
C ILE A 294 -5.93 15.92 1.79
N GLY A 295 -6.36 16.57 0.70
CA GLY A 295 -7.78 16.79 0.41
C GLY A 295 -8.57 15.48 0.36
N ASN A 296 -8.03 14.48 -0.35
CA ASN A 296 -8.62 13.15 -0.44
C ASN A 296 -8.72 12.44 0.91
N ALA A 297 -7.68 12.54 1.74
CA ALA A 297 -7.66 11.95 3.08
C ALA A 297 -8.68 12.61 4.02
N LEU A 298 -8.79 13.95 4.00
CA LEU A 298 -9.78 14.70 4.78
C LEU A 298 -11.20 14.36 4.36
N LEU A 299 -11.47 14.37 3.05
CA LEU A 299 -12.77 14.00 2.49
C LEU A 299 -13.17 12.59 2.91
N ASN A 300 -12.27 11.61 2.77
CA ASN A 300 -12.54 10.23 3.18
C ASN A 300 -12.71 10.10 4.71
N MET A 301 -11.95 10.85 5.51
CA MET A 301 -12.11 10.88 6.97
C MET A 301 -13.49 11.38 7.37
N TYR A 302 -13.90 12.56 6.89
CA TYR A 302 -15.21 13.11 7.19
C TYR A 302 -16.36 12.23 6.69
N ALA A 303 -16.25 11.70 5.46
CA ALA A 303 -17.25 10.80 4.89
C ALA A 303 -17.44 9.53 5.72
N LYS A 304 -16.35 8.88 6.17
CA LYS A 304 -16.43 7.66 6.99
C LYS A 304 -16.84 7.91 8.44
N CYS A 305 -16.52 9.08 8.98
CA CYS A 305 -16.97 9.51 10.30
C CYS A 305 -18.43 10.00 10.31
N GLY A 306 -19.10 10.06 9.16
CA GLY A 306 -20.51 10.43 9.04
C GLY A 306 -20.81 11.93 8.94
N ASP A 307 -19.78 12.79 8.94
CA ASP A 307 -19.94 14.24 8.73
C ASP A 307 -19.75 14.59 7.24
N MET A 308 -20.71 14.14 6.42
CA MET A 308 -20.66 14.34 4.98
C MET A 308 -20.85 15.82 4.59
N LYS A 309 -21.40 16.65 5.48
CA LYS A 309 -21.47 18.10 5.26
C LYS A 309 -20.07 18.68 5.17
N MET A 310 -19.23 18.42 6.17
CA MET A 310 -17.84 18.88 6.15
C MET A 310 -17.05 18.20 5.02
N GLY A 311 -17.29 16.92 4.76
CA GLY A 311 -16.72 16.22 3.60
C GLY A 311 -17.00 16.96 2.28
N PHE A 312 -18.23 17.43 2.06
CA PHE A 312 -18.58 18.19 0.87
C PHE A 312 -17.92 19.59 0.82
N GLU A 313 -17.73 20.24 1.97
CA GLU A 313 -16.96 21.49 2.06
C GLU A 313 -15.50 21.28 1.62
N ILE A 314 -14.85 20.22 2.12
CA ILE A 314 -13.50 19.82 1.68
C ILE A 314 -13.47 19.55 0.19
N PHE A 315 -14.44 18.80 -0.34
CA PHE A 315 -14.53 18.52 -1.77
C PHE A 315 -14.58 19.82 -2.60
N ASN A 316 -15.30 20.84 -2.15
CA ASN A 316 -15.34 22.14 -2.83
C ASN A 316 -14.03 22.92 -2.73
N ILE A 317 -13.28 22.78 -1.64
CA ILE A 317 -11.95 23.39 -1.45
C ILE A 317 -10.91 22.79 -2.39
N ILE A 318 -10.94 21.48 -2.63
CA ILE A 318 -9.99 20.78 -3.52
C ILE A 318 -10.03 21.41 -4.92
N VAL A 319 -8.91 21.95 -5.37
CA VAL A 319 -8.80 22.60 -6.69
C VAL A 319 -8.69 21.54 -7.78
N HIS A 320 -7.80 20.57 -7.61
CA HIS A 320 -7.53 19.52 -8.61
C HIS A 320 -8.20 18.21 -8.20
N LYS A 321 -9.50 18.12 -8.52
CA LYS A 321 -10.31 16.93 -8.25
C LYS A 321 -9.91 15.79 -9.17
N ASP A 322 -9.32 14.74 -8.60
CA ASP A 322 -9.00 13.48 -9.28
C ASP A 322 -10.09 12.43 -9.06
N VAL A 323 -9.91 11.24 -9.66
CA VAL A 323 -10.84 10.12 -9.54
C VAL A 323 -11.09 9.71 -8.08
N ILE A 324 -10.09 9.87 -7.21
CA ILE A 324 -10.20 9.54 -5.79
C ILE A 324 -11.12 10.53 -5.07
N SER A 325 -10.97 11.84 -5.32
CA SER A 325 -11.84 12.88 -4.74
C SER A 325 -13.31 12.68 -5.14
N TRP A 326 -13.56 12.42 -6.44
CA TRP A 326 -14.91 12.18 -6.96
C TRP A 326 -15.49 10.86 -6.41
N GLY A 327 -14.72 9.78 -6.44
CA GLY A 327 -15.14 8.49 -5.90
C GLY A 327 -15.50 8.58 -4.41
N ALA A 328 -14.68 9.27 -3.61
CA ALA A 328 -14.91 9.45 -2.18
C ALA A 328 -16.19 10.25 -1.88
N VAL A 329 -16.43 11.39 -2.56
CA VAL A 329 -17.65 12.18 -2.34
C VAL A 329 -18.91 11.44 -2.81
N ILE A 330 -18.85 10.70 -3.92
CA ILE A 330 -19.97 9.89 -4.44
C ILE A 330 -20.30 8.77 -3.45
N CYS A 331 -19.30 8.04 -2.98
CA CYS A 331 -19.50 6.98 -1.98
C CYS A 331 -20.01 7.54 -0.64
N GLY A 332 -19.45 8.65 -0.17
CA GLY A 332 -19.89 9.31 1.06
C GLY A 332 -21.35 9.76 1.00
N MET A 333 -21.77 10.39 -0.10
CA MET A 333 -23.18 10.75 -0.33
C MET A 333 -24.11 9.53 -0.38
N ALA A 334 -23.67 8.46 -1.04
CA ALA A 334 -24.42 7.22 -1.11
C ALA A 334 -24.65 6.60 0.28
N MET A 335 -23.61 6.52 1.10
CA MET A 335 -23.68 5.97 2.46
C MET A 335 -24.47 6.85 3.42
N SER A 336 -24.48 8.16 3.19
CA SER A 336 -25.20 9.13 4.01
C SER A 336 -26.69 9.27 3.62
N GLY A 337 -27.22 8.40 2.75
CA GLY A 337 -28.62 8.43 2.32
C GLY A 337 -28.97 9.57 1.35
N HIS A 338 -27.99 10.10 0.62
CA HIS A 338 -28.17 11.16 -0.37
C HIS A 338 -27.95 10.61 -1.79
N GLY A 339 -28.55 9.45 -2.10
CA GLY A 339 -28.23 8.69 -3.32
C GLY A 339 -28.46 9.47 -4.62
N LYS A 340 -29.51 10.30 -4.69
CA LYS A 340 -29.75 11.17 -5.86
C LYS A 340 -28.66 12.21 -6.09
N GLN A 341 -28.11 12.79 -5.02
CA GLN A 341 -26.99 13.74 -5.12
C GLN A 341 -25.71 13.02 -5.58
N ALA A 342 -25.50 11.76 -5.15
CA ALA A 342 -24.38 10.94 -5.64
C ALA A 342 -24.44 10.76 -7.17
N LEU A 343 -25.62 10.51 -7.75
CA LEU A 343 -25.80 10.40 -9.21
C LEU A 343 -25.56 11.74 -9.94
N GLN A 344 -25.94 12.86 -9.33
CA GLN A 344 -25.65 14.20 -9.85
C GLN A 344 -24.15 14.48 -9.85
N LEU A 345 -23.44 14.10 -8.78
CA LEU A 345 -21.99 14.24 -8.69
C LEU A 345 -21.26 13.41 -9.73
N PHE A 346 -21.71 12.20 -10.02
CA PHE A 346 -21.18 11.42 -11.14
C PHE A 346 -21.38 12.10 -12.50
N SER A 347 -22.54 12.70 -12.72
CA SER A 347 -22.78 13.46 -13.95
C SER A 347 -21.81 14.65 -14.06
N GLN A 348 -21.53 15.33 -12.94
CA GLN A 348 -20.52 16.40 -12.89
C GLN A 348 -19.11 15.86 -13.13
N MET A 349 -18.72 14.73 -12.54
CA MET A 349 -17.43 14.08 -12.76
C MET A 349 -17.16 13.84 -14.25
N VAL A 350 -18.15 13.29 -14.97
CA VAL A 350 -18.06 13.05 -16.42
C VAL A 350 -17.93 14.36 -17.20
N VAL A 351 -18.69 15.40 -16.84
CA VAL A 351 -18.60 16.74 -17.47
C VAL A 351 -17.22 17.38 -17.25
N HIS A 352 -16.58 17.14 -16.11
CA HIS A 352 -15.22 17.61 -15.83
C HIS A 352 -14.13 16.77 -16.52
N GLY A 353 -14.51 15.76 -17.31
CA GLY A 353 -13.57 14.91 -18.05
C GLY A 353 -12.79 13.93 -17.19
N VAL A 354 -13.22 13.68 -15.94
CA VAL A 354 -12.60 12.68 -15.07
C VAL A 354 -13.26 11.33 -15.34
N ALA A 355 -12.46 10.36 -15.81
CA ALA A 355 -12.97 9.03 -16.10
C ALA A 355 -13.31 8.28 -14.80
N PRO A 356 -14.50 7.67 -14.68
CA PRO A 356 -14.86 6.86 -13.52
C PRO A 356 -14.04 5.58 -13.45
N ASP A 357 -13.82 5.09 -12.23
CA ASP A 357 -13.17 3.81 -11.92
C ASP A 357 -14.15 2.82 -11.26
N ASP A 358 -13.65 1.65 -10.87
CA ASP A 358 -14.42 0.63 -10.17
C ASP A 358 -15.01 1.14 -8.84
N VAL A 359 -14.25 1.94 -8.08
CA VAL A 359 -14.72 2.53 -6.82
C VAL A 359 -15.90 3.48 -7.05
N THR A 360 -15.85 4.28 -8.11
CA THR A 360 -16.95 5.18 -8.51
C THR A 360 -18.24 4.39 -8.73
N PHE A 361 -18.18 3.26 -9.45
CA PHE A 361 -19.35 2.41 -9.69
C PHE A 361 -19.86 1.70 -8.43
N ILE A 362 -18.99 1.33 -7.49
CA ILE A 362 -19.44 0.86 -6.16
C ILE A 362 -20.29 1.93 -5.47
N GLY A 363 -19.87 3.20 -5.50
CA GLY A 363 -20.63 4.32 -4.95
C GLY A 363 -22.01 4.48 -5.58
N LEU A 364 -22.09 4.44 -6.91
CA LEU A 364 -23.35 4.55 -7.65
C LEU A 364 -24.31 3.40 -7.37
N LEU A 365 -23.81 2.17 -7.42
CA LEU A 365 -24.64 0.98 -7.17
C LEU A 365 -25.12 0.94 -5.71
N SER A 366 -24.30 1.40 -4.77
CA SER A 366 -24.70 1.54 -3.36
C SER A 366 -25.77 2.61 -3.20
N ALA A 367 -25.64 3.77 -3.86
CA ALA A 367 -26.67 4.81 -3.88
C ALA A 367 -28.01 4.28 -4.42
N CYS A 368 -27.96 3.53 -5.52
CA CYS A 368 -29.15 2.88 -6.09
C CYS A 368 -29.74 1.83 -5.14
N SER A 369 -28.91 1.06 -4.45
CA SER A 369 -29.35 0.07 -3.46
C SER A 369 -30.09 0.72 -2.28
N HIS A 370 -29.54 1.79 -1.72
CA HIS A 370 -30.11 2.46 -0.55
C HIS A 370 -31.42 3.22 -0.85
N GLU A 371 -31.55 3.80 -2.04
CA GLU A 371 -32.75 4.53 -2.48
C GLU A 371 -33.78 3.66 -3.22
N GLY A 372 -33.47 2.38 -3.47
CA GLY A 372 -34.35 1.48 -4.23
C GLY A 372 -34.45 1.79 -5.73
N MET A 373 -33.47 2.49 -6.31
CA MET A 373 -33.42 2.86 -7.73
C MET A 373 -32.91 1.69 -8.60
N VAL A 374 -33.70 0.61 -8.68
CA VAL A 374 -33.29 -0.65 -9.34
C VAL A 374 -32.98 -0.44 -10.82
N SER A 375 -33.79 0.33 -11.53
CA SER A 375 -33.62 0.63 -12.95
C SER A 375 -32.28 1.30 -13.25
N GLU A 376 -31.94 2.32 -12.47
CA GLU A 376 -30.71 3.09 -12.56
C GLU A 376 -29.51 2.23 -12.19
N GLY A 377 -29.62 1.42 -11.13
CA GLY A 377 -28.53 0.50 -10.74
C GLY A 377 -28.22 -0.52 -11.83
N VAL A 378 -29.24 -1.11 -12.48
CA VAL A 378 -29.05 -2.00 -13.63
C VAL A 378 -28.43 -1.26 -14.82
N MET A 379 -28.83 -0.01 -15.07
CA MET A 379 -28.22 0.82 -16.12
C MET A 379 -26.74 1.06 -15.85
N PHE A 380 -26.37 1.49 -14.64
CA PHE A 380 -24.97 1.75 -14.29
C PHE A 380 -24.13 0.47 -14.33
N PHE A 381 -24.65 -0.66 -13.85
CA PHE A 381 -23.93 -1.93 -13.90
C PHE A 381 -23.58 -2.37 -15.33
N LYS A 382 -24.50 -2.14 -16.29
CA LYS A 382 -24.23 -2.41 -17.71
C LYS A 382 -23.25 -1.39 -18.30
N ALA A 383 -23.48 -0.10 -18.05
CA ALA A 383 -22.63 0.98 -18.54
C ALA A 383 -21.17 0.83 -18.10
N MET A 384 -20.93 0.34 -16.88
CA MET A 384 -19.60 0.05 -16.34
C MET A 384 -18.75 -0.76 -17.34
N LYS A 385 -19.32 -1.82 -17.91
CA LYS A 385 -18.65 -2.67 -18.90
C LYS A 385 -18.76 -2.11 -20.31
N ASP A 386 -19.98 -1.80 -20.75
CA ASP A 386 -20.28 -1.51 -22.15
C ASP A 386 -19.76 -0.14 -22.59
N THR A 387 -19.75 0.85 -21.69
CA THR A 387 -19.37 2.24 -21.98
C THR A 387 -17.97 2.56 -21.45
N TYR A 388 -17.63 2.09 -20.26
CA TYR A 388 -16.37 2.46 -19.58
C TYR A 388 -15.30 1.37 -19.63
N GLY A 389 -15.62 0.16 -20.09
CA GLY A 389 -14.65 -0.94 -20.20
C GLY A 389 -14.13 -1.45 -18.85
N ILE A 390 -14.86 -1.21 -17.76
CA ILE A 390 -14.50 -1.64 -16.42
C ILE A 390 -15.18 -2.98 -16.15
N GLU A 391 -14.38 -4.02 -15.90
CA GLU A 391 -14.94 -5.35 -15.60
C GLU A 391 -15.51 -5.39 -14.17
N PRO A 392 -16.76 -5.85 -13.99
CA PRO A 392 -17.36 -5.96 -12.67
C PRO A 392 -16.57 -6.87 -11.73
N GLN A 393 -16.13 -6.31 -10.61
CA GLN A 393 -15.55 -7.05 -9.49
C GLN A 393 -16.60 -7.51 -8.48
N MET A 394 -16.19 -8.38 -7.55
CA MET A 394 -17.03 -9.00 -6.54
C MET A 394 -17.92 -8.02 -5.74
N ARG A 395 -17.39 -6.84 -5.41
CA ARG A 395 -18.14 -5.79 -4.69
C ARG A 395 -19.33 -5.26 -5.49
N HIS A 396 -19.20 -5.09 -6.81
CA HIS A 396 -20.29 -4.61 -7.68
C HIS A 396 -21.44 -5.62 -7.73
N TYR A 397 -21.12 -6.92 -7.84
CA TYR A 397 -22.13 -7.98 -7.74
C TYR A 397 -22.83 -7.95 -6.38
N GLY A 398 -22.07 -7.70 -5.30
CA GLY A 398 -22.64 -7.51 -3.96
C GLY A 398 -23.66 -6.37 -3.90
N CYS A 399 -23.34 -5.20 -4.45
CA CYS A 399 -24.27 -4.07 -4.51
C CYS A 399 -25.53 -4.39 -5.31
N MET A 400 -25.42 -5.11 -6.44
CA MET A 400 -26.57 -5.51 -7.25
C MET A 400 -27.51 -6.46 -6.51
N VAL A 401 -26.96 -7.48 -5.84
CA VAL A 401 -27.75 -8.44 -5.05
C VAL A 401 -28.38 -7.74 -3.84
N ASP A 402 -27.67 -6.83 -3.17
CA ASP A 402 -28.22 -6.02 -2.09
C ASP A 402 -29.40 -5.17 -2.56
N MET A 403 -29.27 -4.54 -3.72
CA MET A 403 -30.32 -3.72 -4.33
C MET A 403 -31.57 -4.54 -4.67
N TYR A 404 -31.42 -5.69 -5.34
CA TYR A 404 -32.56 -6.58 -5.62
C TYR A 404 -33.20 -7.11 -4.33
N GLY A 405 -32.38 -7.51 -3.36
CA GLY A 405 -32.84 -8.00 -2.06
C GLY A 405 -33.66 -6.95 -1.31
N ARG A 406 -33.15 -5.71 -1.20
CA ARG A 406 -33.88 -4.60 -0.57
C ARG A 406 -35.19 -4.29 -1.26
N ALA A 407 -35.21 -4.33 -2.60
CA ALA A 407 -36.42 -4.12 -3.41
C ALA A 407 -37.42 -5.30 -3.35
N GLY A 408 -37.06 -6.44 -2.74
CA GLY A 408 -37.91 -7.64 -2.72
C GLY A 408 -37.96 -8.41 -4.05
N LEU A 409 -37.07 -8.07 -5.00
CA LEU A 409 -36.97 -8.66 -6.34
C LEU A 409 -36.12 -9.93 -6.30
N PHE A 410 -36.64 -10.95 -5.62
CA PHE A 410 -35.91 -12.17 -5.31
C PHE A 410 -35.66 -13.06 -6.53
N GLU A 411 -36.57 -13.09 -7.50
CA GLU A 411 -36.40 -13.89 -8.72
C GLU A 411 -35.28 -13.30 -9.59
N GLU A 412 -35.22 -11.97 -9.68
CA GLU A 412 -34.15 -11.23 -10.35
C GLU A 412 -32.82 -11.41 -9.63
N ALA A 413 -32.81 -11.39 -8.29
CA ALA A 413 -31.60 -11.67 -7.50
C ALA A 413 -31.06 -13.08 -7.76
N GLU A 414 -31.92 -14.10 -7.81
CA GLU A 414 -31.53 -15.47 -8.13
C GLU A 414 -31.01 -15.58 -9.57
N ALA A 415 -31.72 -15.01 -10.54
CA ALA A 415 -31.30 -15.02 -11.94
C ALA A 415 -29.95 -14.34 -12.13
N PHE A 416 -29.73 -13.20 -11.46
CA PHE A 416 -28.47 -12.47 -11.49
C PHE A 416 -27.33 -13.30 -10.90
N LEU A 417 -27.52 -13.92 -9.72
CA LEU A 417 -26.53 -14.81 -9.09
C LEU A 417 -26.15 -16.00 -9.97
N ARG A 418 -27.12 -16.60 -10.67
CA ARG A 418 -26.87 -17.71 -11.60
C ARG A 418 -26.10 -17.27 -12.86
N GLY A 419 -26.23 -16.02 -13.26
CA GLY A 419 -25.54 -15.44 -14.41
C GLY A 419 -24.15 -14.88 -14.12
N MET A 420 -23.69 -14.90 -12.87
CA MET A 420 -22.36 -14.40 -12.51
C MET A 420 -21.25 -15.27 -13.11
N PRO A 421 -20.16 -14.67 -13.64
CA PRO A 421 -19.01 -15.42 -14.17
C PRO A 421 -18.14 -16.04 -13.08
N VAL A 422 -18.36 -15.64 -11.82
CA VAL A 422 -17.61 -16.06 -10.64
C VAL A 422 -18.56 -16.48 -9.53
N GLU A 423 -18.12 -17.39 -8.67
CA GLU A 423 -18.95 -17.84 -7.56
C GLU A 423 -19.14 -16.77 -6.49
N ALA A 424 -20.36 -16.64 -5.97
CA ALA A 424 -20.65 -15.67 -4.94
C ALA A 424 -20.03 -16.04 -3.57
N GLU A 425 -19.45 -15.05 -2.89
CA GLU A 425 -18.83 -15.09 -1.56
C GLU A 425 -19.87 -14.90 -0.45
N GLY A 426 -19.47 -15.25 0.77
CA GLY A 426 -20.30 -15.16 1.99
C GLY A 426 -21.06 -13.83 2.19
N PRO A 427 -20.46 -12.64 1.95
CA PRO A 427 -21.16 -11.36 2.13
C PRO A 427 -22.38 -11.17 1.22
N ILE A 428 -22.32 -11.64 -0.03
CA ILE A 428 -23.43 -11.55 -0.99
C ILE A 428 -24.61 -12.39 -0.49
N TRP A 429 -24.33 -13.64 -0.10
CA TRP A 429 -25.33 -14.52 0.52
C TRP A 429 -25.90 -13.92 1.80
N GLY A 430 -25.06 -13.25 2.60
CA GLY A 430 -25.45 -12.57 3.83
C GLY A 430 -26.44 -11.42 3.58
N SER A 431 -26.17 -10.58 2.57
CA SER A 431 -27.08 -9.49 2.18
C SER A 431 -28.44 -10.04 1.72
N LEU A 432 -28.46 -11.06 0.87
CA LEU A 432 -29.72 -11.66 0.41
C LEU A 432 -30.49 -12.35 1.54
N LEU A 433 -29.80 -13.00 2.50
CA LEU A 433 -30.43 -13.56 3.70
C LEU A 433 -31.03 -12.47 4.60
N LEU A 434 -30.37 -11.33 4.72
CA LEU A 434 -30.90 -10.19 5.45
C LEU A 434 -32.18 -9.66 4.78
N ALA A 435 -32.19 -9.54 3.46
CA ALA A 435 -33.38 -9.20 2.70
C ALA A 435 -34.52 -10.22 2.88
N CYS A 436 -34.21 -11.52 2.87
CA CYS A 436 -35.20 -12.57 3.15
C CYS A 436 -35.82 -12.41 4.54
N LYS A 437 -35.04 -12.00 5.54
CA LYS A 437 -35.53 -11.72 6.90
C LYS A 437 -36.51 -10.56 6.91
N VAL A 438 -36.16 -9.47 6.23
CA VAL A 438 -36.98 -8.24 6.17
C VAL A 438 -38.31 -8.50 5.46
N HIS A 439 -38.27 -9.24 4.35
CA HIS A 439 -39.46 -9.50 3.51
C HIS A 439 -40.18 -10.82 3.83
N GLY A 440 -39.70 -11.60 4.79
CA GLY A 440 -40.29 -12.90 5.15
C GLY A 440 -40.20 -13.98 4.05
N ASN A 441 -39.24 -13.88 3.12
CA ASN A 441 -39.14 -14.81 1.98
C ASN A 441 -38.42 -16.12 2.36
N VAL A 442 -39.20 -17.07 2.90
CA VAL A 442 -38.69 -18.39 3.31
C VAL A 442 -38.19 -19.22 2.12
N LYS A 443 -38.84 -19.13 0.96
CA LYS A 443 -38.46 -19.89 -0.26
C LYS A 443 -37.03 -19.57 -0.68
N MET A 444 -36.69 -18.28 -0.74
CA MET A 444 -35.34 -17.85 -1.08
C MET A 444 -34.31 -18.31 -0.05
N SER A 445 -34.65 -18.26 1.24
CA SER A 445 -33.73 -18.72 2.30
C SER A 445 -33.37 -20.21 2.21
N GLU A 446 -34.32 -21.06 1.80
CA GLU A 446 -34.06 -22.50 1.56
C GLU A 446 -33.16 -22.71 0.34
N TRP A 447 -33.36 -21.93 -0.73
CA TRP A 447 -32.48 -21.98 -1.88
C TRP A 447 -31.04 -21.60 -1.50
N ILE A 448 -30.86 -20.51 -0.74
CA ILE A 448 -29.53 -20.10 -0.23
C ILE A 448 -28.90 -21.22 0.61
N LYS A 449 -29.66 -21.86 1.51
CA LYS A 449 -29.16 -23.00 2.30
C LYS A 449 -28.67 -24.14 1.40
N GLY A 450 -29.40 -24.47 0.33
CA GLY A 450 -28.97 -25.45 -0.66
C GLY A 450 -27.60 -25.10 -1.26
N GLN A 451 -27.40 -23.83 -1.63
CA GLN A 451 -26.13 -23.35 -2.18
C GLN A 451 -24.98 -23.37 -1.17
N LEU A 452 -25.25 -23.09 0.11
CA LEU A 452 -24.25 -23.05 1.18
C LEU A 452 -23.92 -24.43 1.79
N SER A 453 -24.78 -25.44 1.60
CA SER A 453 -24.59 -26.78 2.17
C SER A 453 -23.47 -27.56 1.47
N ASN A 454 -23.19 -27.24 0.20
CA ASN A 454 -22.16 -27.89 -0.61
C ASN A 454 -20.79 -27.17 -0.58
N ARG A 455 -20.62 -26.17 0.30
CA ARG A 455 -19.43 -25.29 0.31
C ARG A 455 -18.69 -25.36 1.64
N ASP A 456 -17.37 -25.58 1.58
CA ASP A 456 -16.53 -25.70 2.78
C ASP A 456 -16.12 -24.35 3.39
N ASN A 457 -16.14 -23.26 2.61
CA ASN A 457 -15.70 -21.91 3.04
C ASN A 457 -16.86 -20.89 3.19
N VAL A 458 -17.82 -21.17 4.08
CA VAL A 458 -18.90 -20.21 4.39
C VAL A 458 -18.53 -19.37 5.62
N GLY A 459 -18.56 -18.04 5.48
CA GLY A 459 -18.25 -17.11 6.57
C GLY A 459 -19.19 -17.23 7.77
N VAL A 460 -18.65 -16.99 8.98
CA VAL A 460 -19.38 -17.09 10.27
C VAL A 460 -20.64 -16.22 10.28
N GLY A 461 -20.54 -14.99 9.76
CA GLY A 461 -21.65 -14.03 9.72
C GLY A 461 -22.83 -14.55 8.90
N THR A 462 -22.56 -15.14 7.73
CA THR A 462 -23.59 -15.72 6.86
C THR A 462 -24.32 -16.88 7.53
N LEU A 463 -23.59 -17.79 8.20
CA LEU A 463 -24.20 -18.89 8.94
C LEU A 463 -24.98 -18.41 10.18
N ALA A 464 -24.50 -17.37 10.86
CA ALA A 464 -25.21 -16.76 11.99
C ALA A 464 -26.54 -16.12 11.55
N LEU A 465 -26.54 -15.39 10.44
CA LEU A 465 -27.75 -14.79 9.85
C LEU A 465 -28.77 -15.87 9.45
N LEU A 466 -28.31 -16.95 8.80
CA LEU A 466 -29.16 -18.09 8.44
C LEU A 466 -29.79 -18.76 9.67
N SER A 467 -29.01 -18.96 10.74
CA SER A 467 -29.52 -19.52 12.01
C SER A 467 -30.59 -18.62 12.65
N ASN A 468 -30.36 -17.30 12.66
CA ASN A 468 -31.30 -16.34 13.25
C ASN A 468 -32.61 -16.27 12.44
N LEU A 469 -32.53 -16.35 11.10
CA LEU A 469 -33.70 -16.38 10.24
C LEU A 469 -34.59 -17.61 10.55
N TYR A 470 -34.00 -18.80 10.68
CA TYR A 470 -34.76 -20.00 11.05
C TYR A 470 -35.41 -19.90 12.43
N ALA A 471 -34.72 -19.31 13.40
CA ALA A 471 -35.29 -19.06 14.72
C ALA A 471 -36.50 -18.10 14.64
N SER A 472 -36.40 -17.02 13.83
CA SER A 472 -37.51 -16.08 13.63
C SER A 472 -38.71 -16.67 12.88
N SER A 473 -38.51 -17.76 12.13
CA SER A 473 -39.59 -18.51 11.46
C SER A 473 -40.02 -19.76 12.24
N GLU A 474 -39.76 -19.80 13.56
CA GLU A 474 -40.11 -20.91 14.47
C GLU A 474 -39.52 -22.29 14.12
N ARG A 475 -38.55 -22.34 13.22
CA ARG A 475 -37.86 -23.58 12.78
C ARG A 475 -36.60 -23.83 13.59
N TRP A 476 -36.80 -24.10 14.89
CA TRP A 476 -35.72 -24.27 15.87
C TRP A 476 -34.75 -25.40 15.55
N ASP A 477 -35.21 -26.50 14.97
CA ASP A 477 -34.37 -27.65 14.61
C ASP A 477 -33.33 -27.30 13.53
N ASP A 478 -33.75 -26.55 12.51
CA ASP A 478 -32.86 -26.09 11.44
C ASP A 478 -31.88 -25.04 11.95
N SER A 479 -32.32 -24.13 12.81
CA SER A 479 -31.43 -23.18 13.49
C SER A 479 -30.34 -23.90 14.30
N ASN A 480 -30.71 -24.94 15.04
CA ASN A 480 -29.79 -25.75 15.83
C ASN A 480 -28.81 -26.58 14.98
N LYS A 481 -29.21 -27.02 13.77
CA LYS A 481 -28.30 -27.67 12.82
C LYS A 481 -27.23 -26.70 12.31
N VAL A 482 -27.62 -25.48 11.93
CA VAL A 482 -26.67 -24.44 11.48
C VAL A 482 -25.70 -24.05 12.60
N ARG A 483 -26.19 -23.87 13.83
CA ARG A 483 -25.33 -23.58 15.01
C ARG A 483 -24.33 -24.69 15.33
N ARG A 484 -24.72 -25.96 15.15
CA ARG A 484 -23.79 -27.10 15.31
C ARG A 484 -22.67 -27.06 14.28
N ARG A 485 -22.97 -26.74 13.02
CA ARG A 485 -21.97 -26.56 11.96
C ARG A 485 -20.99 -25.43 12.30
N MET A 486 -21.49 -24.28 12.75
CA MET A 486 -20.63 -23.16 13.17
C MET A 486 -19.63 -23.56 14.28
N ARG A 487 -20.11 -24.31 15.29
CA ARG A 487 -19.24 -24.82 16.37
C ARG A 487 -18.21 -25.84 15.89
N GLY A 488 -18.59 -26.71 14.95
CA GLY A 488 -17.70 -27.72 14.37
C GLY A 488 -16.52 -27.14 13.58
N VAL A 489 -16.68 -25.93 13.02
CA VAL A 489 -15.63 -25.22 12.25
C VAL A 489 -14.80 -24.28 13.15
N GLY A 490 -15.03 -24.27 14.48
CA GLY A 490 -14.28 -23.43 15.42
C GLY A 490 -14.61 -21.94 15.35
N LEU A 491 -15.71 -21.57 14.69
CA LEU A 491 -16.10 -20.19 14.43
C LEU A 491 -16.81 -19.59 15.65
N LYS A 492 -16.20 -18.59 16.30
CA LYS A 492 -16.82 -17.81 17.39
C LYS A 492 -17.48 -16.53 16.85
N LYS A 493 -18.70 -16.23 17.31
CA LYS A 493 -19.38 -14.95 17.03
C LYS A 493 -18.60 -13.83 17.73
N ILE A 494 -18.05 -12.89 16.97
CA ILE A 494 -17.58 -11.61 17.49
C ILE A 494 -18.83 -10.73 17.60
N ALA A 495 -19.12 -10.19 18.78
CA ALA A 495 -20.22 -9.24 18.94
C ALA A 495 -19.88 -7.96 18.16
N GLY A 496 -20.83 -7.43 17.38
CA GLY A 496 -20.66 -6.12 16.77
C GLY A 496 -20.81 -5.07 17.87
N CYS A 497 -19.80 -4.23 18.06
CA CYS A 497 -19.88 -3.07 18.95
C CYS A 497 -20.19 -1.83 18.11
N SER A 498 -21.11 -1.00 18.55
CA SER A 498 -21.34 0.34 18.01
C SER A 498 -20.99 1.36 19.08
N TRP A 499 -20.09 2.27 18.77
CA TRP A 499 -19.70 3.37 19.67
C TRP A 499 -20.61 4.56 19.40
N ILE A 500 -21.19 5.12 20.46
CA ILE A 500 -21.92 6.40 20.41
C ILE A 500 -21.18 7.33 21.36
N GLU A 501 -20.56 8.37 20.82
CA GLU A 501 -19.97 9.45 21.62
C GLU A 501 -21.11 10.36 22.10
N LEU A 502 -21.29 10.46 23.42
CA LEU A 502 -22.25 11.38 24.03
C LEU A 502 -21.50 12.65 24.46
N GLU A 503 -21.82 13.79 23.84
CA GLU A 503 -21.39 15.10 24.34
C GLU A 503 -22.14 15.43 25.64
N MET A 504 -21.42 15.50 26.76
CA MET A 504 -21.93 15.98 28.05
C MET A 504 -21.39 17.40 28.35
N PRO A 505 -22.15 18.31 29.01
CA PRO A 505 -21.78 19.73 29.18
C PRO A 505 -20.62 20.04 30.14
N THR A 506 -19.75 19.09 30.46
CA THR A 506 -18.57 19.28 31.30
C THR A 506 -17.45 18.42 30.77
N ASN A 507 -16.23 18.96 30.65
CA ASN A 507 -14.97 18.36 30.11
C ASN A 507 -14.54 17.02 30.77
N GLN A 508 -15.41 16.01 30.74
CA GLN A 508 -15.15 14.62 31.10
C GLN A 508 -15.84 13.75 30.06
N ILE A 509 -15.05 13.22 29.14
CA ILE A 509 -15.48 12.26 28.13
C ILE A 509 -15.48 10.88 28.79
N LEU A 510 -16.66 10.25 28.88
CA LEU A 510 -16.80 8.84 29.21
C LEU A 510 -17.27 8.13 27.94
N ALA A 511 -16.40 7.34 27.32
CA ALA A 511 -16.82 6.35 26.34
C ALA A 511 -17.66 5.30 27.09
N SER A 512 -18.96 5.24 26.84
CA SER A 512 -19.82 4.22 27.44
C SER A 512 -20.08 3.11 26.43
N ASP A 513 -19.68 1.89 26.79
CA ASP A 513 -20.00 0.66 26.06
C ASP A 513 -21.53 0.44 26.03
N LEU A 514 -22.19 0.83 24.95
CA LEU A 514 -23.53 0.31 24.65
C LEU A 514 -23.40 -0.95 23.81
N CYS A 515 -23.22 -2.08 24.49
CA CYS A 515 -23.49 -3.40 23.91
C CYS A 515 -25.00 -3.54 23.67
N VAL A 516 -25.47 -3.23 22.45
CA VAL A 516 -26.83 -3.63 22.04
C VAL A 516 -26.77 -5.12 21.66
N ALA A 517 -27.36 -5.96 22.51
CA ALA A 517 -27.36 -7.43 22.40
C ALA A 517 -28.29 -7.97 21.30
#